data_AF-A0A7X5DTB1-F1
#
_entry.id   AF-A0A7X5DTB1-F1
#
_cell.length_a   1.000
_cell.length_b   1.000
_cell.length_c   1.000
_cell.angle_alpha   90.00
_cell.angle_beta   90.00
_cell.angle_gamma   90.00
#
_symmetry.space_group_name_H-M   'P 1'
#
loop_
_entity.id
_entity.type
_entity.pdbx_description
1 polymer ?
#
loop_
_entity_poly.entity_id
_entity_poly.type
_entity_poly.pdbx_seq_one_letter_code
_entity_poly.pdbx_strand_id
1 'polypeptide(L)' 'MIDGNKRLGCHAMLVFLALNGYEMEYTQEELSDLILDVAADRKQYEDILHWLLVHQM' A
#
# COMPACT_ATOMS: atom_id res chain seq x y z
N MET A 1 16.09 4.93 -11.12
CA MET A 1 15.90 5.78 -9.91
C MET A 1 14.58 5.35 -9.30
N ILE A 2 14.59 4.55 -8.23
CA ILE A 2 13.36 4.03 -7.61
C ILE A 2 12.76 5.19 -6.80
N ASP A 3 11.72 5.83 -7.32
CA ASP A 3 11.12 7.04 -6.77
C ASP A 3 10.72 6.84 -5.29
N GLY A 4 11.50 7.41 -4.38
CA GLY A 4 11.31 7.23 -2.93
C GLY A 4 10.03 7.87 -2.41
N ASN A 5 9.48 8.84 -3.15
CA ASN A 5 8.25 9.54 -2.78
C ASN A 5 7.06 8.58 -2.78
N LYS A 6 7.01 7.67 -3.78
CA LYS A 6 5.93 6.67 -3.90
C LYS A 6 5.95 5.65 -2.76
N ARG A 7 7.14 5.20 -2.35
CA ARG A 7 7.30 4.27 -1.21
C ARG A 7 6.88 4.90 0.12
N LEU A 8 7.32 6.15 0.36
CA LEU A 8 6.92 6.90 1.53
C LEU A 8 5.40 7.11 1.57
N GLY A 9 4.79 7.38 0.41
CA GLY A 9 3.33 7.48 0.27
C GLY A 9 2.60 6.21 0.70
N CYS A 10 3.03 5.04 0.24
CA CYS A 10 2.42 3.76 0.65
C CYS A 10 2.54 3.51 2.16
N HIS A 11 3.69 3.78 2.77
CA HIS A 11 3.84 3.64 4.23
C HIS A 11 3.00 4.65 5.01
N ALA A 12 2.96 5.92 4.57
CA ALA A 12 2.13 6.95 5.20
C ALA A 12 0.64 6.60 5.15
N MET A 13 0.18 6.01 4.04
CA MET A 13 -1.19 5.51 3.90
C MET A 13 -1.52 4.44 4.96
N LEU A 14 -0.66 3.43 5.14
CA LEU A 14 -0.90 2.36 6.12
C LEU A 14 -0.92 2.89 7.56
N VAL A 15 -0.01 3.79 7.90
CA VAL A 15 -0.02 4.46 9.22
C VAL A 15 -1.29 5.28 9.40
N PHE A 16 -1.72 6.04 8.39
CA PHE A 16 -2.96 6.81 8.45
C PHE A 16 -4.17 5.92 8.70
N LEU A 17 -4.28 4.78 8.02
CA LEU A 17 -5.38 3.82 8.20
C LEU A 17 -5.38 3.24 9.62
N ALA A 18 -4.22 2.81 10.12
CA ALA A 18 -4.08 2.30 11.49
C ALA A 18 -4.49 3.35 12.55
N LEU A 19 -4.09 4.62 12.35
CA LEU A 19 -4.49 5.73 13.23
C LEU A 19 -6.00 5.98 13.23
N ASN A 20 -6.71 5.59 12.18
CA ASN A 20 -8.17 5.69 12.06
C ASN A 20 -8.90 4.40 12.43
N GLY A 21 -8.21 3.40 12.98
CA GLY A 21 -8.82 2.15 13.44
C GLY A 21 -9.08 1.13 12.33
N TYR A 22 -8.49 1.31 11.15
CA TYR A 22 -8.51 0.29 10.11
C TYR A 22 -7.33 -0.66 10.32
N GLU A 23 -7.64 -1.89 10.71
CA GLU A 23 -6.65 -2.97 10.83
C GLU A 23 -6.52 -3.72 9.50
N MET A 24 -5.28 -4.02 9.14
CA MET A 24 -4.93 -4.65 7.88
C MET A 24 -4.13 -5.92 8.14
N GLU A 25 -4.48 -7.02 7.50
CA GLU A 25 -3.76 -8.28 7.54
C GLU A 25 -3.13 -8.56 6.17
N TYR A 26 -1.81 -8.54 6.10
CA TYR A 26 -1.03 -8.82 4.90
C TYR A 26 0.35 -9.34 5.26
N THR A 27 0.97 -10.05 4.33
CA THR A 27 2.36 -10.51 4.42
C THR A 27 3.34 -9.41 4.00
N GLN A 28 4.60 -9.54 4.42
CA GLN A 28 5.66 -8.64 3.98
C GLN A 28 5.91 -8.71 2.46
N GLU A 29 5.65 -9.87 1.85
CA GLU A 29 5.77 -10.07 0.40
C GLU A 29 4.70 -9.28 -0.35
N GLU A 30 3.42 -9.39 0.05
CA GLU A 30 2.31 -8.63 -0.55
C GLU A 30 2.51 -7.12 -0.44
N LEU A 31 3.00 -6.64 0.70
CA LEU A 31 3.32 -5.23 0.88
C LEU A 31 4.50 -4.79 -0.01
N SER A 32 5.55 -5.60 -0.08
CA SER A 32 6.72 -5.30 -0.92
C SER A 32 6.35 -5.23 -2.39
N ASP A 33 5.54 -6.18 -2.86
CA ASP A 33 5.04 -6.22 -4.23
C ASP A 33 4.14 -5.04 -4.54
N LEU A 34 3.22 -4.68 -3.65
CA LEU A 34 2.40 -3.47 -3.80
C LEU A 34 3.26 -2.22 -3.95
N ILE A 35 4.26 -2.03 -3.08
CA ILE A 35 5.15 -0.86 -3.11
C ILE A 35 5.97 -0.81 -4.41
N LEU A 36 6.49 -1.97 -4.86
CA LEU A 36 7.25 -2.07 -6.11
C LEU A 36 6.38 -1.79 -7.34
N ASP A 37 5.15 -2.31 -7.36
CA ASP A 37 4.20 -2.07 -8.44
C ASP A 37 3.77 -0.61 -8.53
N VAL A 38 3.50 0.05 -7.40
CA VAL A 38 3.17 1.48 -7.35
C VAL A 38 4.38 2.30 -7.81
N ALA A 39 5.59 1.97 -7.36
CA ALA A 39 6.82 2.64 -7.80
C ALA A 39 7.06 2.49 -9.31
N ALA A 40 6.67 1.36 -9.89
CA ALA A 40 6.77 1.04 -11.30
C ALA A 40 5.56 1.51 -12.14
N ASP A 41 4.61 2.25 -11.54
CA ASP A 41 3.38 2.72 -12.19
C ASP A 41 2.45 1.60 -12.71
N ARG A 42 2.60 0.38 -12.18
CA ARG A 42 1.80 -0.80 -12.54
C ARG A 42 0.50 -0.91 -11.77
N LYS A 43 0.42 -0.27 -10.61
CA LYS A 43 -0.80 -0.17 -9.78
C LYS A 43 -1.14 1.28 -9.55
N GLN A 44 -2.39 1.62 -9.80
CA GLN A 44 -2.95 2.96 -9.62
C GLN A 44 -3.93 2.97 -8.44
N TYR A 45 -4.67 4.06 -8.28
CA TYR A 45 -5.53 4.29 -7.14
C TYR A 45 -6.52 3.14 -6.91
N GLU A 46 -7.19 2.68 -7.97
CA GLU A 46 -8.21 1.64 -7.93
C GLU A 46 -7.61 0.29 -7.49
N ASP A 47 -6.39 -0.03 -7.95
CA ASP A 47 -5.69 -1.26 -7.55
C ASP A 47 -5.30 -1.23 -6.07
N ILE A 48 -4.82 -0.07 -5.59
CA ILE A 48 -4.47 0.12 -4.18
C ILE A 48 -5.73 0.03 -3.32
N LEU A 49 -6.82 0.69 -3.73
CA LEU A 49 -8.10 0.63 -3.02
C LEU A 49 -8.62 -0.80 -2.95
N HIS A 50 -8.59 -1.54 -4.05
CA HIS A 50 -8.98 -2.94 -4.07
C HIS A 50 -8.11 -3.78 -3.12
N TRP A 51 -6.79 -3.59 -3.16
CA TRP A 51 -5.87 -4.27 -2.26
C TRP A 51 -6.21 -3.98 -0.79
N LEU A 52 -6.47 -2.72 -0.43
CA LEU A 52 -6.86 -2.35 0.93
C LEU A 52 -8.16 -3.04 1.36
N LEU A 53 -9.18 -3.05 0.51
CA LEU A 53 -10.47 -3.68 0.82
C LEU A 53 -10.38 -5.20 1.00
N VAL A 54 -9.45 -5.86 0.29
CA VAL A 54 -9.22 -7.31 0.40
C VAL A 54 -8.47 -7.67 1.69
N HIS A 55 -7.59 -6.79 2.17
CA HIS A 55 -6.72 -7.05 3.33
C HIS A 55 -7.23 -6.41 4.63
N GLN A 56 -8.35 -5.69 4.58
CA GLN A 56 -8.98 -5.14 5.77
C GLN A 56 -9.70 -6.25 6.56
N MET A 57 -9.50 -6.27 7.88
CA MET A 57 -10.23 -7.18 8.80
C MET A 57 -11.63 -6.67 9.16
#